data_AF-A0A4U6M090-F1
#
_entry.id   AF-A0A4U6M090-F1
#
_cell.length_a   1.000
_cell.length_b   1.000
_cell.length_c   1.000
_cell.angle_alpha   90.00
_cell.angle_beta   90.00
_cell.angle_gamma   90.00
#
_symmetry.space_group_name_H-M   'P 1'
#
loop_
_entity.id
_entity.type
_entity.pdbx_description
1 polymer ?
#
loop_
_entity_poly.entity_id
_entity_poly.type
_entity_poly.pdbx_seq_one_letter_code
_entity_poly.pdbx_strand_id
1 'polypeptide(L)'
;MKFKSTLLLIQLLSAAAQAGYVDYRHEYYDDGRNYDRVYMSHRFATGFGVAVEAISRSEDTQSNDAWNNMESNGNEYTASYQFTWRDLIWQPGIAVETGDNITIYKPYIRVQYNLNDSWWTAFRYRQEYMRRNADGKDDRMVYRPEAWLGYNLNNWMFELNGIYKIADSEDLYNNRKDDYEYNFRVAYKIDSWVPFIEIGNVSSGYDTTTTDDRQTRYRVGLGYNF
;
A
#
# COMPACT_ATOMS: atom_id res chain seq x y z
N MET A 1 28.91 -18.34 -20.97
CA MET A 1 28.65 -17.24 -20.01
C MET A 1 27.32 -17.51 -19.33
N LYS A 2 27.32 -17.77 -18.01
CA LYS A 2 26.08 -17.92 -17.23
C LYS A 2 25.59 -16.53 -16.84
N PHE A 3 24.46 -16.08 -17.38
CA PHE A 3 23.81 -14.86 -16.94
C PHE A 3 23.21 -15.10 -15.56
N LYS A 4 23.65 -14.33 -14.56
CA LYS A 4 23.02 -14.28 -13.24
C LYS A 4 21.81 -13.35 -13.36
N SER A 5 20.61 -13.91 -13.34
CA SER A 5 19.37 -13.13 -13.22
C SER A 5 19.31 -12.54 -11.81
N THR A 6 19.50 -11.22 -11.69
CA THR A 6 19.26 -10.49 -10.45
C THR A 6 17.76 -10.23 -10.33
N LEU A 7 17.05 -10.98 -9.47
CA LEU A 7 15.65 -10.71 -9.16
C LEU A 7 15.48 -9.28 -8.63
N LEU A 8 14.55 -8.53 -9.19
CA LEU A 8 13.90 -7.42 -8.50
C LEU A 8 12.91 -8.00 -7.49
N LEU A 9 13.30 -8.03 -6.22
CA LEU A 9 12.34 -8.03 -5.13
C LEU A 9 12.36 -6.62 -4.54
N ILE A 10 11.40 -5.80 -4.95
CA ILE A 10 11.08 -4.58 -4.23
C ILE A 10 10.43 -5.07 -2.92
N GLN A 11 11.28 -5.15 -1.89
CA GLN A 11 11.05 -5.41 -0.46
C GLN A 11 11.26 -6.81 0.19
N LEU A 12 11.61 -7.91 -0.49
CA LEU A 12 11.55 -9.23 0.20
C LEU A 12 12.80 -10.12 0.25
N LEU A 13 13.95 -9.70 -0.29
CA LEU A 13 15.22 -10.41 -0.05
C LEU A 13 16.40 -9.44 0.09
N SER A 14 16.53 -8.81 1.26
CA SER A 14 17.75 -8.10 1.63
C SER A 14 18.72 -9.03 2.38
N ALA A 15 19.57 -9.70 1.62
CA ALA A 15 20.80 -10.31 2.14
C ALA A 15 21.97 -9.30 2.21
N ALA A 16 21.69 -8.00 2.09
CA ALA A 16 22.67 -6.92 2.20
C ALA A 16 22.36 -6.07 3.44
N ALA A 17 23.39 -5.69 4.18
CA ALA A 17 23.34 -4.93 5.43
C ALA A 17 22.82 -3.47 5.29
N GLN A 18 22.25 -3.08 4.15
CA GLN A 18 21.74 -1.73 3.85
C GLN A 18 20.38 -1.79 3.10
N ALA A 19 19.36 -2.45 3.67
CA ALA A 19 18.04 -2.53 3.04
C ALA A 19 17.18 -1.26 3.25
N GLY A 20 17.76 -0.08 3.06
CA GLY A 20 17.00 1.17 3.10
C GLY A 20 16.22 1.34 1.80
N TYR A 21 14.98 1.82 1.90
CA TYR A 21 14.21 2.23 0.74
C TYR A 21 13.41 3.48 1.08
N VAL A 22 13.41 4.44 0.16
CA VAL A 22 12.55 5.62 0.21
C VAL A 22 11.76 5.72 -1.09
N ASP A 23 10.48 6.10 -1.03
CA ASP A 23 9.75 6.58 -2.20
C ASP A 23 8.98 7.86 -1.95
N TYR A 24 8.88 8.64 -3.01
CA TYR A 24 7.84 9.64 -3.17
C TYR A 24 6.81 9.11 -4.18
N ARG A 25 5.53 9.32 -3.88
CA ARG A 25 4.41 8.96 -4.76
C ARG A 25 3.39 10.10 -4.80
N HIS A 26 3.04 10.53 -6.00
CA HIS A 26 1.86 11.34 -6.27
C HIS A 26 0.71 10.45 -6.72
N GLU A 27 -0.49 10.76 -6.24
CA GLU A 27 -1.74 10.03 -6.49
C GLU A 27 -2.82 11.02 -6.90
N TYR A 28 -3.59 10.68 -7.93
CA TYR A 28 -4.65 11.51 -8.52
C TYR A 28 -5.88 10.65 -8.80
N TYR A 29 -7.05 11.14 -8.42
CA TYR A 29 -8.34 10.54 -8.70
C TYR A 29 -9.02 11.29 -9.85
N ASP A 30 -9.82 10.60 -10.67
CA ASP A 30 -10.53 11.25 -11.79
C ASP A 30 -11.56 12.31 -11.35
N ASP A 31 -11.94 12.32 -10.08
CA ASP A 31 -12.75 13.36 -9.44
C ASP A 31 -11.94 14.59 -8.96
N GLY A 32 -10.65 14.65 -9.27
CA GLY A 32 -9.76 15.78 -9.00
C GLY A 32 -8.86 15.60 -7.80
N ARG A 33 -9.29 14.85 -6.76
CA ARG A 33 -8.53 14.73 -5.50
C ARG A 33 -7.12 14.19 -5.74
N ASN A 34 -6.16 14.73 -5.00
CA ASN A 34 -4.79 14.28 -5.07
C ASN A 34 -4.14 14.07 -3.71
N TYR A 35 -3.20 13.14 -3.66
CA TYR A 35 -2.45 12.79 -2.47
C TYR A 35 -0.96 12.69 -2.81
N ASP A 36 -0.14 13.10 -1.85
CA ASP A 36 1.29 12.90 -1.90
C ASP A 36 1.71 12.02 -0.72
N ARG A 37 2.63 11.10 -0.97
CA ARG A 37 3.18 10.24 0.06
C ARG A 37 4.70 10.22 -0.01
N VAL A 38 5.33 10.36 1.15
CA VAL A 38 6.73 9.98 1.36
C VAL A 38 6.77 8.72 2.22
N TYR A 39 7.35 7.66 1.70
CA TYR A 39 7.54 6.38 2.37
C TYR A 39 9.02 6.16 2.64
N MET A 40 9.37 5.74 3.86
CA MET A 40 10.72 5.29 4.19
C MET A 40 10.65 3.96 4.93
N SER A 41 11.53 3.03 4.60
CA SER A 41 11.61 1.74 5.27
C SER A 41 13.03 1.21 5.38
N HIS A 42 13.21 0.32 6.36
CA HIS A 42 14.41 -0.47 6.49
C HIS A 42 14.09 -1.88 6.98
N ARG A 43 14.72 -2.90 6.38
CA ARG A 43 14.68 -4.30 6.85
C ARG A 43 16.07 -4.73 7.32
N PHE A 44 16.21 -4.93 8.62
CA PHE A 44 17.44 -5.43 9.22
C PHE A 44 17.68 -6.89 8.83
N ALA A 45 18.95 -7.32 8.82
CA ALA A 45 19.34 -8.70 8.56
C ALA A 45 18.71 -9.72 9.54
N THR A 46 18.27 -9.27 10.72
CA THR A 46 17.55 -10.10 11.70
C THR A 46 16.14 -10.48 11.25
N GLY A 47 15.62 -9.87 10.17
CA GLY A 47 14.23 -9.99 9.72
C GLY A 47 13.32 -8.91 10.28
N PHE A 48 13.73 -8.20 11.34
CA PHE A 48 12.96 -7.04 11.84
C PHE A 48 12.97 -5.91 10.82
N GLY A 49 11.86 -5.21 10.67
CA GLY A 49 11.76 -4.10 9.74
C GLY A 49 10.81 -3.02 10.24
N VAL A 50 11.14 -1.79 9.87
CA VAL A 50 10.42 -0.58 10.25
C VAL A 50 10.11 0.23 9.01
N ALA A 51 8.98 0.95 9.03
CA ALA A 51 8.65 1.94 8.02
C ALA A 51 7.89 3.12 8.60
N VAL A 52 7.98 4.26 7.92
CA VAL A 52 7.17 5.45 8.17
C VAL A 52 6.61 5.96 6.85
N GLU A 53 5.35 6.35 6.86
CA GLU A 53 4.68 7.04 5.75
C GLU A 53 4.19 8.39 6.27
N ALA A 54 4.48 9.47 5.53
CA ALA A 54 3.84 10.77 5.70
C ALA A 54 2.94 11.01 4.49
N ILE A 55 1.68 11.39 4.74
CA ILE A 55 0.65 11.53 3.71
C ILE A 55 0.09 12.94 3.75
N SER A 56 0.10 13.60 2.60
CA SER A 56 -0.57 14.87 2.35
C SER A 56 -1.70 14.67 1.34
N ARG A 57 -2.74 15.50 1.43
CA ARG A 57 -3.87 15.48 0.50
C ARG A 57 -4.19 16.89 0.02
N SER A 58 -4.83 17.01 -1.13
CA SER A 58 -5.48 18.26 -1.56
C SER A 58 -6.60 18.64 -0.60
N GLU A 59 -6.76 19.92 -0.32
CA GLU A 59 -7.92 20.45 0.41
C GLU A 59 -9.24 20.11 -0.31
N ASP A 60 -10.28 19.80 0.46
CA ASP A 60 -11.59 19.41 -0.05
C ASP A 60 -12.29 20.52 -0.88
N THR A 61 -11.96 21.80 -0.64
CA THR A 61 -12.61 22.94 -1.32
C THR A 61 -12.00 23.29 -2.68
N GLN A 62 -10.75 22.89 -2.93
CA GLN A 62 -9.99 23.19 -4.16
C GLN A 62 -9.15 21.99 -4.60
N SER A 63 -9.78 20.82 -4.67
CA SER A 63 -9.10 19.56 -4.97
C SER A 63 -8.68 19.40 -6.44
N ASN A 64 -9.21 20.20 -7.36
CA ASN A 64 -9.15 19.88 -8.81
C ASN A 64 -7.83 20.28 -9.50
N ASP A 65 -6.92 20.92 -8.79
CA ASP A 65 -5.61 21.34 -9.32
C ASP A 65 -4.49 20.53 -8.66
N ALA A 66 -3.69 19.84 -9.48
CA ALA A 66 -2.59 19.02 -8.98
C ALA A 66 -1.60 19.84 -8.13
N TRP A 67 -1.20 19.31 -6.98
CA TRP A 67 -0.30 19.95 -5.99
C TRP A 67 -0.81 21.27 -5.39
N ASN A 68 -2.08 21.63 -5.60
CA ASN A 68 -2.65 22.84 -5.04
C ASN A 68 -3.20 22.60 -3.62
N ASN A 69 -3.03 23.59 -2.74
CA ASN A 69 -3.55 23.61 -1.36
C ASN A 69 -3.39 22.28 -0.61
N MET A 70 -2.17 21.74 -0.62
CA MET A 70 -1.87 20.48 0.08
C MET A 70 -1.89 20.68 1.60
N GLU A 71 -2.63 19.81 2.29
CA GLU A 71 -2.68 19.74 3.75
C GLU A 71 -2.18 18.39 4.27
N SER A 72 -1.89 18.33 5.57
CA SER A 72 -1.54 17.07 6.24
C SER A 72 -2.77 16.17 6.28
N ASN A 73 -2.62 14.91 5.87
CA ASN A 73 -3.68 13.89 6.01
C ASN A 73 -3.40 12.95 7.18
N GLY A 74 -2.17 12.45 7.29
CA GLY A 74 -1.83 11.52 8.34
C GLY A 74 -0.42 10.96 8.22
N ASN A 75 -0.03 10.21 9.25
CA ASN A 75 1.25 9.50 9.31
C ASN A 75 1.00 8.04 9.67
N GLU A 76 1.71 7.12 9.04
CA GLU A 76 1.66 5.70 9.35
C GLU A 76 3.04 5.20 9.81
N TYR A 77 3.08 4.44 10.92
CA TYR A 77 4.28 3.82 11.45
C TYR A 77 4.12 2.31 11.44
N THR A 78 5.04 1.61 10.79
CA THR A 78 4.98 0.14 10.66
C THR A 78 6.15 -0.52 11.36
N ALA A 79 5.87 -1.60 12.08
CA ALA A 79 6.86 -2.58 12.54
C ALA A 79 6.47 -3.97 12.07
N SER A 80 7.44 -4.77 11.64
CA SER A 80 7.19 -6.14 11.15
C SER A 80 8.39 -7.05 11.36
N TYR A 81 8.16 -8.36 11.31
CA TYR A 81 9.21 -9.36 11.34
C TYR A 81 9.05 -10.31 10.16
N GLN A 82 10.11 -10.51 9.38
CA GLN A 82 10.09 -11.36 8.19
C GLN A 82 10.99 -12.57 8.36
N PHE A 83 10.48 -13.74 8.01
CA PHE A 83 11.25 -14.99 8.01
C PHE A 83 10.74 -15.95 6.93
N THR A 84 11.59 -16.89 6.53
CA THR A 84 11.22 -17.93 5.55
C THR A 84 10.96 -19.25 6.26
N TRP A 85 9.82 -19.88 6.00
CA TRP A 85 9.47 -21.20 6.52
C TRP A 85 8.65 -21.98 5.49
N ARG A 86 9.07 -23.22 5.18
CA ARG A 86 8.47 -24.09 4.16
C ARG A 86 8.29 -23.38 2.81
N ASP A 87 9.37 -22.75 2.32
CA ASP A 87 9.41 -22.00 1.05
C ASP A 87 8.43 -20.81 0.94
N LEU A 88 7.81 -20.44 2.06
CA LEU A 88 6.96 -19.27 2.20
C LEU A 88 7.70 -18.18 2.95
N ILE A 89 7.55 -16.94 2.48
CA ILE A 89 8.06 -15.75 3.16
C ILE A 89 6.92 -15.19 4.02
N TRP A 90 7.07 -15.31 5.33
CA TRP A 90 6.10 -14.84 6.33
C TRP A 90 6.49 -13.46 6.83
N GLN A 91 5.50 -12.60 6.97
CA GLN A 91 5.66 -11.26 7.52
C GLN A 91 4.44 -10.88 8.38
N PRO A 92 4.40 -11.29 9.67
CA PRO A 92 3.58 -10.61 10.66
C PRO A 92 4.06 -9.17 10.86
N GLY A 93 3.12 -8.26 11.08
CA GLY A 93 3.41 -6.87 11.38
C GLY A 93 2.22 -6.10 11.91
N ILE A 94 2.48 -4.86 12.28
CA ILE A 94 1.47 -3.89 12.67
C ILE A 94 1.84 -2.55 12.06
N ALA A 95 0.85 -1.88 11.50
CA ALA A 95 0.92 -0.47 11.16
C ALA A 95 0.01 0.33 12.11
N VAL A 96 0.43 1.51 12.51
CA VAL A 96 -0.36 2.45 13.30
C VAL A 96 -0.45 3.74 12.50
N GLU A 97 -1.65 4.09 12.06
CA GLU A 97 -1.93 5.35 11.38
C GLU A 97 -2.52 6.35 12.35
N THR A 98 -2.04 7.58 12.32
CA THR A 98 -2.58 8.71 13.07
C THR A 98 -2.99 9.80 12.09
N GLY A 99 -4.22 10.29 12.23
CA GLY A 99 -4.75 11.43 11.52
C GLY A 99 -5.61 12.28 12.44
N ASP A 100 -6.36 13.21 11.86
CA ASP A 100 -7.22 14.11 12.63
C ASP A 100 -8.32 13.34 13.36
N ASN A 101 -8.31 13.41 14.69
CA ASN A 101 -9.26 12.74 15.59
C ASN A 101 -9.39 11.22 15.40
N ILE A 102 -8.39 10.56 14.81
CA ILE A 102 -8.43 9.12 14.57
C ILE A 102 -7.06 8.47 14.71
N THR A 103 -7.05 7.28 15.32
CA THR A 103 -5.90 6.38 15.31
C THR A 103 -6.35 5.01 14.79
N ILE A 104 -5.64 4.46 13.81
CA ILE A 104 -5.99 3.17 13.21
C ILE A 104 -4.88 2.16 13.51
N TYR A 105 -5.22 1.10 14.25
CA TYR A 105 -4.33 -0.02 14.52
C TYR A 105 -4.53 -1.09 13.47
N LYS A 106 -3.46 -1.45 12.76
CA LYS A 106 -3.51 -2.31 11.59
C LYS A 106 -2.63 -3.56 11.71
N PRO A 107 -2.90 -4.49 12.64
CA PRO A 107 -2.18 -5.76 12.66
C PRO A 107 -2.44 -6.55 11.39
N TYR A 108 -1.41 -7.20 10.85
CA TYR A 108 -1.51 -8.01 9.66
C TYR A 108 -0.58 -9.21 9.68
N ILE A 109 -0.89 -10.18 8.84
CA ILE A 109 0.03 -11.23 8.42
C ILE A 109 0.05 -11.27 6.90
N ARG A 110 1.25 -11.15 6.31
CA ARG A 110 1.49 -11.33 4.88
C ARG A 110 2.28 -12.61 4.65
N VAL A 111 1.91 -13.37 3.64
CA VAL A 111 2.59 -14.59 3.21
C VAL A 111 2.86 -14.47 1.72
N GLN A 112 4.09 -14.74 1.30
CA GLN A 112 4.46 -14.77 -0.11
C GLN A 112 5.03 -16.13 -0.49
N TYR A 113 4.71 -16.55 -1.71
CA TYR A 113 5.28 -17.70 -2.37
C TYR A 113 5.89 -17.28 -3.71
N ASN A 114 7.14 -17.65 -3.93
CA ASN A 114 7.80 -17.46 -5.23
C ASN A 114 7.54 -18.72 -6.07
N LEU A 115 6.68 -18.59 -7.08
CA LEU A 115 6.30 -19.69 -7.97
C LEU A 115 7.51 -20.15 -8.81
N ASN A 116 8.34 -19.19 -9.22
CA ASN A 116 9.62 -19.38 -9.89
C ASN A 116 10.43 -18.07 -9.79
N ASP A 117 11.52 -17.97 -10.55
CA ASP A 117 12.40 -16.79 -10.56
C ASP A 117 11.71 -15.50 -11.04
N SER A 118 10.65 -15.60 -11.84
CA SER A 118 9.93 -14.45 -12.37
C SER A 118 8.61 -14.19 -11.67
N TRP A 119 7.86 -15.25 -11.34
CA TRP A 119 6.51 -15.16 -10.81
C TRP A 119 6.47 -15.34 -9.31
N TRP A 120 5.74 -14.46 -8.63
CA TRP A 120 5.46 -14.58 -7.20
C TRP A 120 4.00 -14.21 -6.92
N THR A 121 3.46 -14.75 -5.83
CA THR A 121 2.14 -14.37 -5.33
C THR A 121 2.23 -14.12 -3.83
N ALA A 122 1.38 -13.24 -3.34
CA ALA A 122 1.28 -12.99 -1.91
C ALA A 122 -0.18 -12.83 -1.50
N PHE A 123 -0.43 -13.13 -0.23
CA PHE A 123 -1.68 -12.85 0.44
C PHE A 123 -1.39 -12.11 1.73
N ARG A 124 -2.21 -11.12 2.06
CA ARG A 124 -2.18 -10.42 3.34
C ARG A 124 -3.58 -10.41 3.92
N TYR A 125 -3.69 -10.79 5.18
CA TYR A 125 -4.87 -10.48 5.98
C TYR A 125 -4.52 -9.38 6.96
N ARG A 126 -5.27 -8.28 6.91
CA ARG A 126 -5.12 -7.14 7.82
C ARG A 126 -6.45 -6.84 8.50
N GLN A 127 -6.39 -6.52 9.78
CA GLN A 127 -7.52 -5.92 10.49
C GLN A 127 -7.20 -4.45 10.69
N GLU A 128 -8.17 -3.56 10.54
CA GLU A 128 -8.02 -2.13 10.77
C GLU A 128 -9.01 -1.73 11.87
N TYR A 129 -8.51 -1.59 13.09
CA TYR A 129 -9.28 -1.11 14.23
C TYR A 129 -9.11 0.40 14.34
N MET A 130 -10.17 1.12 14.03
CA MET A 130 -10.24 2.57 13.98
C MET A 130 -10.77 3.10 15.31
N ARG A 131 -9.89 3.72 16.09
CA ARG A 131 -10.25 4.45 17.29
C ARG A 131 -10.62 5.88 16.92
N ARG A 132 -11.91 6.21 16.99
CA ARG A 132 -12.46 7.49 16.54
C ARG A 132 -12.69 8.38 17.76
N ASN A 133 -11.89 9.43 17.88
CA ASN A 133 -11.88 10.32 19.04
C ASN A 133 -12.86 11.49 18.91
N ALA A 134 -13.61 11.58 17.80
CA ALA A 134 -14.65 12.58 17.61
C ALA A 134 -15.91 12.24 18.43
N ASP A 135 -16.57 13.26 18.98
CA ASP A 135 -17.77 13.08 19.80
C ASP A 135 -18.88 12.34 19.03
N GLY A 136 -19.48 11.33 19.68
CA GLY A 136 -20.60 10.57 19.13
C GLY A 136 -20.24 9.60 18.00
N LYS A 137 -18.94 9.30 17.80
CA LYS A 137 -18.48 8.26 16.87
C LYS A 137 -18.00 7.04 17.64
N ASP A 138 -18.63 5.89 17.39
CA ASP A 138 -18.13 4.61 17.91
C ASP A 138 -16.86 4.17 17.19
N ASP A 139 -16.03 3.37 17.84
CA ASP A 139 -14.91 2.71 17.16
C ASP A 139 -15.42 1.76 16.07
N ARG A 140 -14.56 1.45 15.09
CA ARG A 140 -14.93 0.60 13.96
C ARG A 140 -13.85 -0.42 13.63
N MET A 141 -14.27 -1.59 13.15
CA MET A 141 -13.38 -2.60 12.59
C MET A 141 -13.59 -2.75 11.08
N VAL A 142 -12.49 -2.83 10.33
CA VAL A 142 -12.49 -3.27 8.93
C VAL A 142 -11.56 -4.46 8.75
N TYR A 143 -12.06 -5.55 8.18
CA TYR A 143 -11.28 -6.71 7.78
C TYR A 143 -10.87 -6.56 6.32
N ARG A 144 -9.59 -6.78 6.03
CA ARG A 144 -9.01 -6.47 4.72
C ARG A 144 -8.10 -7.59 4.22
N PRO A 145 -8.65 -8.63 3.57
CA PRO A 145 -7.86 -9.56 2.78
C PRO A 145 -7.37 -8.90 1.49
N GLU A 146 -6.12 -9.14 1.15
CA GLU A 146 -5.43 -8.56 -0.01
C GLU A 146 -4.60 -9.65 -0.68
N ALA A 147 -4.57 -9.64 -2.02
CA ALA A 147 -3.82 -10.59 -2.82
C ALA A 147 -2.97 -9.89 -3.88
N TRP A 148 -1.83 -10.48 -4.21
CA TRP A 148 -0.92 -10.01 -5.24
C TRP A 148 -0.52 -11.13 -6.19
N LEU A 149 -0.34 -10.77 -7.45
CA LEU A 149 0.39 -11.55 -8.45
C LEU A 149 1.44 -10.64 -9.09
N GLY A 150 2.70 -11.01 -8.93
CA GLY A 150 3.82 -10.26 -9.49
C GLY A 150 4.60 -11.05 -10.53
N TYR A 151 5.10 -10.33 -11.53
CA TYR A 151 5.94 -10.85 -12.60
C TYR A 151 7.16 -9.95 -12.82
N ASN A 152 8.35 -10.53 -12.69
CA ASN A 152 9.63 -9.87 -12.92
C ASN A 152 10.20 -10.28 -14.28
N LEU A 153 10.53 -9.28 -15.10
CA LEU A 153 11.18 -9.44 -16.41
C LEU A 153 12.35 -8.47 -16.53
N ASN A 154 13.57 -8.99 -16.39
CA ASN A 154 14.79 -8.17 -16.34
C ASN A 154 14.66 -7.09 -15.25
N ASN A 155 14.75 -5.81 -15.63
CA ASN A 155 14.60 -4.67 -14.74
C ASN A 155 13.14 -4.24 -14.53
N TRP A 156 12.17 -4.89 -15.20
CA TRP A 156 10.75 -4.59 -15.06
C TRP A 156 10.09 -5.44 -13.99
N MET A 157 9.18 -4.84 -13.24
CA MET A 157 8.24 -5.51 -12.36
C MET A 157 6.81 -5.11 -12.74
N PHE A 158 5.96 -6.11 -12.90
CA PHE A 158 4.52 -5.97 -13.10
C PHE A 158 3.80 -6.57 -11.90
N GLU A 159 2.84 -5.86 -11.33
CA GLU A 159 2.11 -6.30 -10.15
C GLU A 159 0.62 -6.06 -10.32
N LEU A 160 -0.18 -7.11 -10.11
CA LEU A 160 -1.61 -7.01 -9.90
C LEU A 160 -1.89 -7.11 -8.41
N ASN A 161 -2.76 -6.24 -7.91
CA ASN A 161 -3.21 -6.25 -6.53
C ASN A 161 -4.74 -6.19 -6.44
N GLY A 162 -5.32 -7.10 -5.68
CA GLY A 162 -6.74 -7.09 -5.32
C GLY A 162 -6.89 -6.86 -3.82
N ILE A 163 -7.81 -5.98 -3.44
CA ILE A 163 -8.14 -5.65 -2.05
C ILE A 163 -9.63 -5.85 -1.88
N TYR A 164 -10.02 -6.52 -0.81
CA TYR A 164 -11.41 -6.57 -0.37
C TYR A 164 -11.50 -6.05 1.05
N LYS A 165 -12.55 -5.30 1.36
CA LYS A 165 -12.77 -4.66 2.66
C LYS A 165 -14.13 -5.08 3.18
N ILE A 166 -14.24 -5.36 4.47
CA ILE A 166 -15.48 -5.72 5.14
C ILE A 166 -15.55 -4.97 6.47
N ALA A 167 -16.52 -4.08 6.63
CA ALA A 167 -16.75 -3.36 7.88
C ALA A 167 -17.72 -4.12 8.81
N ASP A 168 -17.55 -3.93 10.11
CA ASP A 168 -18.43 -4.52 11.12
C ASP A 168 -19.77 -3.77 11.28
N SER A 169 -19.73 -2.45 11.17
CA SER A 169 -20.77 -1.54 11.67
C SER A 169 -21.34 -0.61 10.61
N GLU A 170 -20.62 -0.32 9.53
CA GLU A 170 -20.96 0.74 8.57
C GLU A 170 -20.89 0.26 7.13
N ASP A 171 -21.69 0.89 6.27
CA ASP A 171 -21.61 0.65 4.83
C ASP A 171 -20.34 1.26 4.24
N LEU A 172 -19.68 0.49 3.38
CA LEU A 172 -18.50 0.88 2.63
C LEU A 172 -18.85 1.29 1.20
N TYR A 173 -19.74 0.54 0.55
CA TYR A 173 -20.01 0.70 -0.87
C TYR A 173 -21.41 0.18 -1.25
N ASN A 174 -22.18 1.01 -1.97
CA ASN A 174 -23.50 0.66 -2.50
C ASN A 174 -24.45 -0.02 -1.46
N ASN A 175 -24.65 0.63 -0.31
CA ASN A 175 -25.51 0.16 0.78
C ASN A 175 -25.09 -1.22 1.32
N ARG A 176 -23.80 -1.55 1.22
CA ARG A 176 -23.21 -2.76 1.77
C ARG A 176 -21.99 -2.46 2.60
N LYS A 177 -21.71 -3.34 3.55
CA LYS A 177 -20.53 -3.28 4.42
C LYS A 177 -19.23 -3.75 3.76
N ASP A 178 -19.25 -4.07 2.46
CA ASP A 178 -18.09 -4.54 1.73
C ASP A 178 -17.74 -3.62 0.55
N ASP A 179 -16.44 -3.54 0.23
CA ASP A 179 -15.88 -2.80 -0.91
C ASP A 179 -14.65 -3.55 -1.47
N TYR A 180 -14.26 -3.25 -2.71
CA TYR A 180 -13.13 -3.84 -3.38
C TYR A 180 -12.30 -2.81 -4.17
N GLU A 181 -11.01 -3.09 -4.33
CA GLU A 181 -10.11 -2.33 -5.19
C GLU A 181 -9.28 -3.28 -6.05
N TYR A 182 -8.97 -2.84 -7.27
CA TYR A 182 -8.02 -3.51 -8.16
C TYR A 182 -6.95 -2.51 -8.56
N ASN A 183 -5.67 -2.89 -8.47
CA ASN A 183 -4.56 -2.04 -8.88
C ASN A 183 -3.61 -2.83 -9.78
N PHE A 184 -3.08 -2.15 -10.79
CA PHE A 184 -2.01 -2.63 -11.65
C PHE A 184 -0.84 -1.67 -11.59
N ARG A 185 0.34 -2.17 -11.20
CA ARG A 185 1.57 -1.41 -11.06
C ARG A 185 2.63 -1.91 -12.03
N VAL A 186 3.37 -0.97 -12.61
CA VAL A 186 4.59 -1.22 -13.38
C VAL A 186 5.73 -0.43 -12.76
N ALA A 187 6.84 -1.09 -12.48
CA ALA A 187 8.06 -0.47 -11.96
C ALA A 187 9.27 -0.87 -12.81
N TYR A 188 10.27 0.01 -12.90
CA TYR A 188 11.49 -0.24 -13.64
C TYR A 188 12.71 0.11 -12.81
N LYS A 189 13.68 -0.78 -12.69
CA LYS A 189 14.92 -0.53 -11.93
C LYS A 189 16.03 0.03 -12.81
N ILE A 190 16.62 1.12 -12.36
CA ILE A 190 17.80 1.76 -12.93
C ILE A 190 18.78 1.99 -11.79
N ASP A 191 19.77 1.11 -11.65
CA ASP A 191 20.69 1.09 -10.51
C ASP A 191 19.91 1.06 -9.17
N SER A 192 20.03 2.11 -8.36
CA SER A 192 19.30 2.29 -7.10
C SER A 192 17.88 2.83 -7.29
N TRP A 193 17.58 3.47 -8.42
CA TRP A 193 16.31 4.14 -8.69
C TRP A 193 15.25 3.18 -9.20
N VAL A 194 14.01 3.42 -8.79
CA VAL A 194 12.84 2.62 -9.16
C VAL A 194 11.66 3.56 -9.47
N PRO A 195 11.62 4.19 -10.65
CA PRO A 195 10.38 4.82 -11.13
C PRO A 195 9.26 3.78 -11.26
N PHE A 196 8.03 4.20 -10.95
CA PHE A 196 6.85 3.36 -11.10
C PHE A 196 5.60 4.16 -11.42
N ILE A 197 4.66 3.48 -12.05
CA ILE A 197 3.28 3.94 -12.25
C ILE A 197 2.31 2.88 -11.75
N GLU A 198 1.14 3.30 -11.33
CA GLU A 198 0.06 2.40 -10.94
C GLU A 198 -1.30 2.99 -11.35
N ILE A 199 -2.19 2.13 -11.83
CA ILE A 199 -3.57 2.46 -12.17
C ILE A 199 -4.48 1.55 -11.35
N GLY A 200 -5.45 2.14 -10.67
CA GLY A 200 -6.40 1.44 -9.84
C GLY A 200 -7.85 1.74 -10.20
N ASN A 201 -8.72 0.76 -10.02
CA ASN A 201 -10.17 0.95 -9.97
C ASN A 201 -10.63 0.82 -8.52
N VAL A 202 -11.25 1.88 -8.01
CA VAL A 202 -11.68 2.03 -6.62
C VAL A 202 -13.10 2.58 -6.57
N SER A 203 -13.77 2.48 -5.42
CA SER A 203 -15.08 3.10 -5.24
C SER A 203 -14.96 4.63 -5.30
N SER A 204 -16.00 5.33 -5.74
CA SER A 204 -16.03 6.79 -5.84
C SER A 204 -15.69 7.50 -4.51
N GLY A 205 -15.26 8.76 -4.56
CA GLY A 205 -14.98 9.56 -3.36
C GLY A 205 -16.23 10.12 -2.69
N TYR A 206 -17.25 10.43 -3.50
CA TYR A 206 -18.47 11.11 -3.08
C TYR A 206 -19.63 10.12 -3.08
N ASP A 207 -20.44 10.13 -2.01
CA ASP A 207 -21.63 9.27 -1.83
C ASP A 207 -21.39 7.76 -2.09
N THR A 208 -20.15 7.29 -1.94
CA THR A 208 -19.79 5.91 -2.24
C THR A 208 -20.53 4.90 -1.38
N THR A 209 -20.98 5.29 -0.19
CA THR A 209 -21.70 4.40 0.72
C THR A 209 -23.09 4.06 0.20
N THR A 210 -23.68 4.87 -0.68
CA THR A 210 -25.05 4.70 -1.20
C THR A 210 -25.11 4.43 -2.70
N THR A 211 -24.04 4.71 -3.44
CA THR A 211 -23.93 4.54 -4.89
C THR A 211 -23.03 3.36 -5.28
N ASP A 212 -23.14 2.89 -6.52
CA ASP A 212 -22.25 1.89 -7.12
C ASP A 212 -21.19 2.52 -8.05
N ASP A 213 -20.92 3.81 -7.88
CA ASP A 213 -19.98 4.54 -8.70
C ASP A 213 -18.52 4.09 -8.44
N ARG A 214 -17.77 3.98 -9.53
CA ARG A 214 -16.36 3.60 -9.53
C ARG A 214 -15.55 4.70 -10.19
N GLN A 215 -14.31 4.85 -9.74
CA GLN A 215 -13.37 5.83 -10.26
C GLN A 215 -12.00 5.20 -10.54
N THR A 216 -11.24 5.87 -11.40
CA THR A 216 -9.86 5.52 -11.70
C THR A 216 -8.91 6.33 -10.83
N ARG A 217 -7.98 5.62 -10.19
CA ARG A 217 -6.89 6.20 -9.42
C ARG A 217 -5.58 6.04 -10.18
N TYR A 218 -4.87 7.14 -10.39
CA TYR A 218 -3.57 7.17 -11.03
C TYR A 218 -2.49 7.45 -10.00
N ARG A 219 -1.37 6.75 -10.09
CA ARG A 219 -0.22 6.92 -9.21
C ARG A 219 1.05 6.97 -10.04
N VAL A 220 1.93 7.90 -9.70
CA VAL A 220 3.29 7.96 -10.22
C VAL A 220 4.24 8.15 -9.04
N GLY A 221 5.37 7.46 -9.06
CA GLY A 221 6.33 7.60 -7.99
C GLY A 221 7.74 7.22 -8.39
N LEU A 222 8.67 7.56 -7.49
CA LEU A 222 10.08 7.31 -7.63
C LEU A 222 10.61 6.77 -6.32
N GLY A 223 11.05 5.51 -6.35
CA GLY A 223 11.75 4.86 -5.26
C GLY A 223 13.26 4.94 -5.40
N TYR A 224 13.98 4.84 -4.29
CA TYR A 224 15.43 4.73 -4.20
C TYR A 224 15.81 3.66 -3.19
N ASN A 225 16.66 2.71 -3.59
CA ASN A 225 17.25 1.69 -2.74
C ASN A 225 18.68 2.10 -2.35
N PHE A 226 18.97 2.09 -1.05
CA PHE A 226 20.29 2.41 -0.49
C PHE A 226 21.32 1.29 -0.66
#